data_AF-A0AA42Y070-F1
#
_entry.id   AF-A0AA42Y070-F1
#
_cell.length_a   1.000
_cell.length_b   1.000
_cell.length_c   1.000
_cell.angle_alpha   90.00
_cell.angle_beta   90.00
_cell.angle_gamma   90.00
#
_symmetry.space_group_name_H-M   'P 1'
#
loop_
_entity.id
_entity.type
_entity.pdbx_description
1 polymer ?
#
loop_
_entity_poly.entity_id
_entity_poly.type
_entity_poly.pdbx_seq_one_letter_code
_entity_poly.pdbx_strand_id
1 'polypeptide(L)'
;MTVASALRVKVSVPDVWDVVEVTAAPDWSMRRLKRTALTLATGRTLDSDLYLVKYRGALVIDESETLGALNVADRASLIVLPTRRQPVR
;
A
#
# COMPACT_ATOMS: atom_id res chain seq x y z
N MET A 1 -5.24 -8.35 -26.08
CA MET A 1 -5.90 -8.33 -24.77
C MET A 1 -4.96 -9.00 -23.78
N THR A 2 -4.10 -8.23 -23.11
CA THR A 2 -3.14 -8.80 -22.14
C THR A 2 -3.88 -9.06 -20.85
N VAL A 3 -3.94 -10.31 -20.41
CA VAL A 3 -4.48 -10.69 -19.11
C VAL A 3 -3.69 -9.92 -18.06
N ALA A 4 -4.33 -8.97 -17.38
CA ALA A 4 -3.69 -8.24 -16.30
C ALA A 4 -3.45 -9.24 -15.16
N SER A 5 -2.24 -9.80 -15.12
CA SER A 5 -1.84 -10.76 -14.09
C SER A 5 -1.91 -10.06 -12.74
N ALA A 6 -2.67 -10.63 -11.79
CA ALA A 6 -2.74 -10.10 -10.45
C ALA A 6 -1.32 -10.01 -9.83
N LEU A 7 -1.02 -8.85 -9.24
CA LEU A 7 0.21 -8.55 -8.53
C LEU A 7 0.05 -8.96 -7.07
N ARG A 8 0.97 -9.76 -6.55
CA ARG A 8 1.03 -10.09 -5.12
C ARG A 8 1.93 -9.07 -4.45
N VAL A 9 1.39 -8.22 -3.60
CA VAL A 9 2.12 -7.11 -3.02
C VAL A 9 2.25 -7.32 -1.52
N LYS A 10 3.47 -7.20 -0.99
CA LYS A 10 3.73 -7.19 0.45
C LYS A 10 3.67 -5.75 0.95
N VAL A 11 2.83 -5.49 1.95
CA VAL A 11 2.69 -4.16 2.54
C VAL A 11 3.03 -4.24 4.03
N SER A 12 4.14 -3.61 4.40
CA SER A 12 4.51 -3.44 5.80
C SER A 12 3.76 -2.24 6.38
N VAL A 13 3.15 -2.42 7.55
CA VAL A 13 2.45 -1.37 8.31
C VAL A 13 3.12 -1.27 9.69
N PRO A 14 4.25 -0.53 9.80
CA PRO A 14 5.05 -0.50 11.04
C PRO A 14 4.31 0.08 12.24
N ASP A 15 3.29 0.92 12.01
CA ASP A 15 2.44 1.51 13.06
C ASP A 15 1.74 0.46 13.92
N VAL A 16 1.44 -0.72 13.33
CA VAL A 16 0.84 -1.87 14.03
C VAL A 16 1.74 -3.11 14.00
N TRP A 17 3.01 -2.95 13.62
CA TRP A 17 3.99 -4.04 13.55
C TRP A 17 3.56 -5.24 12.69
N ASP A 18 2.77 -4.99 11.63
CA ASP A 18 2.22 -6.05 10.78
C ASP A 18 2.73 -5.98 9.32
N VAL A 19 2.67 -7.12 8.62
CA VAL A 19 2.97 -7.24 7.20
C VAL A 19 1.87 -8.05 6.52
N VAL A 20 1.11 -7.38 5.64
CA VAL A 20 -0.01 -7.99 4.93
C VAL A 20 0.32 -8.24 3.47
N GLU A 21 -0.15 -9.36 2.94
CA GLU A 21 -0.07 -9.66 1.51
C GLU A 21 -1.40 -9.28 0.83
N VAL A 22 -1.33 -8.47 -0.23
CA VAL A 22 -2.48 -8.03 -1.01
C VAL A 22 -2.35 -8.52 -2.44
N THR A 23 -3.36 -9.23 -2.93
CA THR A 23 -3.47 -9.54 -4.36
C THR A 23 -4.23 -8.41 -5.04
N ALA A 24 -3.53 -7.61 -5.84
CA ALA A 24 -4.04 -6.42 -6.49
C ALA A 24 -4.00 -6.56 -8.01
N ALA A 25 -4.94 -5.94 -8.71
CA ALA A 25 -4.86 -5.84 -10.15
C ALA A 25 -3.97 -4.63 -10.54
N PRO A 26 -3.26 -4.67 -11.70
CA PRO A 26 -2.41 -3.55 -12.15
C PRO A 26 -3.12 -2.21 -12.30
N ASP A 27 -4.44 -2.22 -12.53
CA ASP A 27 -5.30 -1.04 -12.65
C ASP A 27 -5.76 -0.46 -11.29
N TRP A 28 -5.45 -1.13 -10.18
CA TRP A 28 -5.70 -0.56 -8.86
C TRP A 28 -4.87 0.70 -8.68
N SER A 29 -5.48 1.73 -8.11
CA SER A 29 -4.73 2.89 -7.64
C SER A 29 -3.94 2.57 -6.38
N MET A 30 -2.84 3.29 -6.17
CA MET A 30 -2.06 3.19 -4.93
C MET A 30 -2.95 3.50 -3.70
N ARG A 31 -3.87 4.47 -3.81
CA ARG A 31 -4.83 4.81 -2.76
C ARG A 31 -5.70 3.62 -2.36
N ARG A 32 -6.18 2.86 -3.34
CA ARG A 32 -6.98 1.65 -3.09
C ARG A 32 -6.13 0.59 -2.37
N LEU A 33 -4.92 0.34 -2.85
CA LEU A 33 -3.99 -0.60 -2.22
C LEU A 33 -3.70 -0.22 -0.75
N LYS A 34 -3.39 1.06 -0.50
CA LYS A 34 -3.13 1.62 0.84
C LYS A 34 -4.30 1.35 1.79
N ARG A 35 -5.51 1.70 1.38
CA ARG A 35 -6.72 1.50 2.19
C ARG A 35 -6.97 0.02 2.49
N THR A 36 -6.82 -0.84 1.49
CA THR A 36 -6.98 -2.30 1.67
C THR A 36 -5.94 -2.85 2.64
N ALA A 37 -4.67 -2.49 2.49
CA ALA A 37 -3.61 -2.94 3.38
C ALA A 37 -3.82 -2.47 4.84
N LEU A 38 -4.19 -1.20 5.05
CA LEU A 38 -4.52 -0.68 6.38
C LEU A 38 -5.69 -1.41 7.02
N THR A 39 -6.73 -1.72 6.24
CA THR A 39 -7.90 -2.44 6.75
C THR A 39 -7.53 -3.87 7.16
N LEU A 40 -6.72 -4.55 6.35
CA LEU A 40 -6.24 -5.90 6.66
C LEU A 40 -5.34 -5.92 7.90
N ALA A 41 -4.40 -4.98 7.99
CA ALA A 41 -3.43 -4.94 9.09
C ALA A 41 -4.04 -4.54 10.44
N THR A 42 -5.08 -3.69 10.42
CA THR A 42 -5.66 -3.12 11.65
C THR A 42 -7.03 -3.71 12.01
N GLY A 43 -7.65 -4.47 11.11
CA GLY A 43 -9.02 -4.99 11.26
C GLY A 43 -10.11 -3.91 11.27
N ARG A 44 -9.79 -2.65 10.96
CA ARG A 44 -10.72 -1.51 10.97
C ARG A 44 -10.48 -0.57 9.79
N THR A 45 -11.50 0.20 9.44
CA THR A 45 -11.35 1.27 8.43
C THR A 45 -10.73 2.49 9.10
N LEU A 46 -9.52 2.83 8.70
CA LEU A 46 -8.82 4.05 9.14
C LEU A 46 -8.90 5.13 8.08
N ASP A 47 -8.73 6.38 8.52
CA ASP A 47 -8.50 7.49 7.61
C ASP A 47 -7.15 7.31 6.91
N SER A 48 -7.21 7.00 5.61
CA SER A 48 -6.04 6.70 4.81
C SER A 48 -5.16 7.93 4.59
N ASP A 49 -5.69 9.15 4.71
CA ASP A 49 -4.94 10.39 4.47
C ASP A 49 -3.96 10.69 5.61
N LEU A 50 -4.14 10.05 6.77
CA LEU A 50 -3.17 10.07 7.85
C LEU A 50 -1.96 9.16 7.59
N TYR A 51 -1.95 8.43 6.47
CA TYR A 51 -0.88 7.51 6.09
C TYR A 51 -0.31 7.81 4.71
N LEU A 52 0.99 7.54 4.56
CA LEU A 52 1.78 7.72 3.35
C LEU A 52 2.28 6.36 2.86
N VAL A 53 2.43 6.19 1.55
CA VAL A 53 3.04 4.99 0.97
C VAL A 53 4.45 5.26 0.49
N LYS A 54 5.38 4.38 0.83
CA LYS A 54 6.70 4.32 0.22
C LYS A 54 6.83 3.10 -0.70
N TYR A 55 7.39 3.32 -1.87
CA TYR A 55 7.78 2.29 -2.83
C TYR A 55 9.22 2.51 -3.28
N ARG A 56 10.06 1.47 -3.23
CA ARG A 56 11.50 1.52 -3.57
C ARG A 56 12.27 2.66 -2.88
N GLY A 57 11.93 2.94 -1.61
CA GLY A 57 12.57 3.99 -0.82
C GLY A 57 12.05 5.41 -1.07
N ALA A 58 11.23 5.63 -2.10
CA ALA A 58 10.62 6.92 -2.41
C ALA A 58 9.19 7.03 -1.87
N LEU A 59 8.76 8.26 -1.57
CA LEU A 59 7.37 8.56 -1.26
C LEU A 59 6.55 8.54 -2.55
N VAL A 60 5.40 7.86 -2.54
CA VAL A 60 4.42 7.97 -3.64
C VAL A 60 3.66 9.28 -3.47
N ILE A 61 3.84 10.21 -4.41
CA ILE A 61 3.27 11.56 -4.35
C ILE A 61 1.83 11.56 -4.84
N ASP A 62 1.58 10.94 -6.00
CA ASP A 62 0.25 10.80 -6.56
C ASP A 62 -0.27 9.39 -6.30
N GLU A 63 -1.19 9.27 -5.34
CA GLU A 63 -1.81 7.99 -5.02
C GLU A 63 -3.00 7.64 -5.91
N SER A 64 -3.41 8.54 -6.81
CA SER A 64 -4.42 8.23 -7.83
C SER A 64 -3.85 7.36 -8.96
N GLU A 65 -2.53 7.39 -9.14
CA GLU A 65 -1.82 6.57 -10.11
C GLU A 65 -2.00 5.06 -9.86
N THR A 66 -2.00 4.31 -10.96
CA THR A 66 -2.19 2.86 -10.94
C THR A 66 -0.90 2.13 -10.60
N LEU A 67 -1.02 0.92 -10.04
CA LEU A 67 0.14 0.07 -9.75
C LEU A 67 0.95 -0.22 -11.02
N GLY A 68 0.28 -0.40 -12.16
CA GLY A 68 0.92 -0.57 -13.45
C GLY A 68 1.69 0.66 -13.91
N ALA A 69 1.08 1.86 -13.81
CA ALA A 69 1.75 3.12 -14.16
C ALA A 69 2.98 3.41 -13.28
N LEU A 70 2.90 3.04 -11.99
CA LEU A 70 4.00 3.12 -11.03
C LEU A 70 5.03 1.99 -11.17
N ASN A 71 4.87 1.10 -12.16
CA ASN A 71 5.73 -0.06 -12.41
C ASN A 71 5.92 -0.96 -11.17
N VAL A 72 4.85 -1.15 -10.38
CA VAL A 72 4.84 -2.05 -9.24
C VAL A 72 4.93 -3.49 -9.74
N ALA A 73 6.05 -4.14 -9.43
CA ALA A 73 6.30 -5.53 -9.81
C ALA A 73 5.47 -6.52 -8.97
N ASP A 74 5.28 -7.74 -9.49
CA ASP A 74 4.83 -8.86 -8.66
C ASP A 74 5.81 -9.10 -7.50
N ARG A 75 5.28 -9.48 -6.33
CA ARG A 75 6.01 -9.64 -5.07
C ARG A 75 6.73 -8.38 -4.59
N ALA A 76 6.35 -7.20 -5.09
CA ALA A 76 6.86 -5.93 -4.62
C ALA A 76 6.59 -5.72 -3.12
N SER A 77 7.51 -5.02 -2.46
CA SER A 77 7.36 -4.59 -1.07
C SER A 77 7.09 -3.10 -0.99
N LEU A 78 6.05 -2.72 -0.26
CA LEU A 78 5.65 -1.35 0.03
C LEU A 78 5.56 -1.14 1.54
N ILE A 79 5.72 0.10 1.98
CA ILE A 79 5.63 0.47 3.39
C ILE A 79 4.56 1.55 3.53
N VAL A 80 3.59 1.33 4.42
CA VAL A 80 2.59 2.33 4.79
C VAL A 80 2.95 2.89 6.15
N LEU A 81 3.16 4.19 6.23
CA LEU A 81 3.63 4.89 7.42
C LEU A 81 2.65 5.99 7.83
N PRO A 82 2.46 6.26 9.13
CA PRO A 82 1.69 7.43 9.54
C PRO A 82 2.43 8.71 9.12
N THR A 83 1.67 9.71 8.69
CA THR A 83 2.16 11.06 8.30
C THR A 83 2.86 11.77 9.45
N ARG A 84 2.38 11.53 10.68
CA ARG A 84 2.91 12.12 11.91
C ARG A 84 3.50 11.02 12.78
N ARG A 85 4.55 11.35 13.53
CA ARG A 85 5.08 10.46 14.56
C ARG A 85 4.00 10.21 15.59
N GLN A 86 3.65 8.93 15.79
CA GLN A 86 2.78 8.50 16.86
C GLN A 86 3.64 8.11 18.08
N PRO A 87 3.19 8.41 19.31
CA PRO A 87 3.82 7.85 20.50
C PRO A 87 3.62 6.32 20.50
N VAL A 88 4.69 5.60 20.84
CA VAL A 88 4.63 4.14 21.03
C VAL A 88 3.73 3.88 22.24
N ARG A 89 2.66 3.09 22.05
CA ARG A 89 1.72 2.69 23.10
C ARG A 89 1.90 1.22 23.44
#